data_AF-W6L3D7-F1
#
_entry.id   AF-W6L3D7-F1
#
_cell.length_a   1.000
_cell.length_b   1.000
_cell.length_c   1.000
_cell.angle_alpha   90.00
_cell.angle_beta   90.00
_cell.angle_gamma   90.00
#
_symmetry.space_group_name_H-M   'P 1'
#
loop_
_entity.id
_entity.type
_entity.pdbx_description
1 polymer ?
#
loop_
_entity_poly.entity_id
_entity_poly.type
_entity_poly.pdbx_seq_one_letter_code
_entity_poly.pdbx_strand_id
1 'polypeptide(L)'
;MTTTKHLNDNIINDDDDDDVVVLQVCAHCRGIDDLEFDTETNESYCRFCRDLFRLTKYEGFRILLNNDDLALVSLIFSTLDKGKKGFWDYKDWREFQKYTGHSSAEEIDTSDALSLFFKEEYDLDLRKKGNNGAVIHLVDLENMYGGYAYNHINALTEDSMELENEGIINTGVLE
;
A
#
# COMPACT_ATOMS: atom_id res chain seq x y z
N MET A 1 54.07 15.69 -18.25
CA MET A 1 53.74 15.99 -19.66
C MET A 1 52.66 15.02 -20.06
N THR A 2 51.42 15.35 -20.40
CA THR A 2 50.77 16.63 -20.68
C THR A 2 49.26 16.41 -20.53
N THR A 3 48.58 17.39 -19.95
CA THR A 3 47.14 17.51 -19.69
C THR A 3 46.38 17.98 -20.94
N THR A 4 45.13 17.50 -21.18
CA THR A 4 43.99 18.30 -21.72
C THR A 4 42.69 17.45 -21.54
N LYS A 5 41.75 17.79 -20.62
CA LYS A 5 40.59 18.72 -20.70
C LYS A 5 39.59 18.36 -21.83
N HIS A 6 38.25 18.37 -21.71
CA HIS A 6 37.25 18.67 -20.65
C HIS A 6 35.83 18.41 -21.24
N LEU A 7 34.80 18.40 -20.38
CA LEU A 7 33.34 18.63 -20.60
C LEU A 7 32.50 17.41 -21.03
N ASN A 8 31.27 17.17 -20.55
CA ASN A 8 30.47 17.63 -19.40
C ASN A 8 29.19 16.74 -19.40
N ASP A 9 28.59 16.58 -18.23
CA ASP A 9 27.16 16.36 -17.94
C ASP A 9 26.42 15.15 -18.56
N ASN A 10 26.15 14.14 -17.72
CA ASN A 10 24.78 13.75 -17.35
C ASN A 10 24.83 12.73 -16.19
N ILE A 11 24.46 13.21 -14.99
CA ILE A 11 23.93 12.38 -13.91
C ILE A 11 22.42 12.54 -14.00
N ILE A 12 21.69 11.46 -14.33
CA ILE A 12 20.30 11.16 -13.94
C ILE A 12 20.22 9.61 -14.04
N ASN A 13 20.45 8.87 -12.94
CA ASN A 13 19.43 8.16 -12.15
C ASN A 13 18.22 7.69 -12.99
N ASP A 14 18.29 6.48 -13.54
CA ASP A 14 17.09 5.76 -14.02
C ASP A 14 16.84 4.60 -13.04
N ASP A 15 15.88 4.86 -12.16
CA ASP A 15 14.86 3.99 -11.57
C ASP A 15 14.91 2.48 -11.90
N ASP A 16 15.80 1.74 -11.23
CA ASP A 16 15.76 0.27 -11.13
C ASP A 16 15.20 -0.21 -9.75
N ASP A 17 14.49 0.66 -9.02
CA ASP A 17 13.92 0.33 -7.71
C ASP A 17 12.38 0.08 -7.73
N ASP A 18 11.71 0.32 -8.86
CA ASP A 18 10.26 0.05 -9.01
C ASP A 18 9.94 -1.41 -9.38
N ASP A 19 10.94 -2.20 -9.78
CA ASP A 19 10.76 -3.61 -10.20
C ASP A 19 10.84 -4.63 -9.04
N VAL A 20 11.06 -4.20 -7.79
CA VAL A 20 11.55 -5.10 -6.73
C VAL A 20 10.46 -5.79 -5.90
N VAL A 21 9.19 -5.34 -5.92
CA VAL A 21 8.14 -5.94 -5.05
C VAL A 21 7.23 -6.94 -5.79
N VAL A 22 7.25 -6.94 -7.12
CA VAL A 22 6.56 -7.94 -7.99
C VAL A 22 6.99 -9.38 -7.66
N LEU A 23 8.19 -9.55 -7.08
CA LEU A 23 8.88 -10.83 -6.95
C LEU A 23 8.52 -11.68 -5.71
N GLN A 24 7.98 -11.14 -4.61
CA GLN A 24 7.87 -11.95 -3.37
C GLN A 24 6.70 -12.95 -3.35
N VAL A 25 5.53 -12.61 -3.93
CA VAL A 25 4.38 -13.54 -4.00
C VAL A 25 4.64 -14.68 -4.99
N CYS A 26 5.43 -14.42 -6.03
CA CYS A 26 5.73 -15.36 -7.12
C CYS A 26 7.14 -15.99 -7.06
N ALA A 27 7.97 -15.66 -6.06
CA ALA A 27 9.30 -16.24 -5.82
C ALA A 27 9.33 -17.79 -5.70
N HIS A 28 8.16 -18.43 -5.67
CA HIS A 28 7.96 -19.85 -5.44
C HIS A 28 7.53 -20.67 -6.67
N CYS A 29 7.51 -20.14 -7.90
CA CYS A 29 7.24 -20.96 -9.12
C CYS A 29 8.35 -22.02 -9.42
N ARG A 30 9.17 -22.38 -8.42
CA ARG A 30 10.27 -23.36 -8.41
C ARG A 30 9.90 -24.67 -9.11
N GLY A 31 10.18 -24.76 -10.41
CA GLY A 31 10.07 -25.99 -11.20
C GLY A 31 8.69 -26.32 -11.79
N ILE A 32 7.86 -25.31 -12.09
CA ILE A 32 6.54 -25.52 -12.72
C ILE A 32 6.65 -25.35 -14.25
N ASP A 33 6.18 -26.34 -15.02
CA ASP A 33 6.25 -26.42 -16.50
C ASP A 33 5.28 -25.47 -17.26
N ASP A 34 4.46 -24.67 -16.56
CA ASP A 34 3.37 -23.83 -17.11
C ASP A 34 3.63 -22.34 -16.87
N LEU A 35 4.83 -21.89 -17.27
CA LEU A 35 5.19 -20.48 -17.35
C LEU A 35 4.65 -19.90 -18.65
N GLU A 36 3.88 -18.81 -18.57
CA GLU A 36 3.49 -18.01 -19.73
C GLU A 36 4.15 -16.63 -19.62
N PHE A 37 4.67 -16.15 -20.74
CA PHE A 37 5.29 -14.84 -20.85
C PHE A 37 4.22 -13.75 -21.00
N ASP A 38 4.27 -12.76 -20.13
CA ASP A 38 3.49 -11.54 -20.20
C ASP A 38 4.27 -10.47 -20.95
N THR A 39 3.75 -10.07 -22.11
CA THR A 39 4.40 -9.07 -22.97
C THR A 39 4.26 -7.63 -22.44
N GLU A 40 3.32 -7.38 -21.52
CA GLU A 40 3.05 -6.07 -20.94
C GLU A 40 4.06 -5.75 -19.84
N THR A 41 4.36 -6.74 -18.98
CA THR A 41 5.34 -6.60 -17.89
C THR A 41 6.73 -7.13 -18.24
N ASN A 42 6.90 -7.78 -19.40
CA ASN A 42 8.15 -8.42 -19.83
C ASN A 42 8.63 -9.54 -18.89
N GLU A 43 7.72 -10.20 -18.17
CA GLU A 43 8.00 -11.25 -17.20
C GLU A 43 7.31 -12.59 -17.55
N SER A 44 7.70 -13.69 -16.89
CA SER A 44 7.03 -14.99 -17.03
C SER A 44 6.39 -15.43 -15.73
N TYR A 45 5.08 -15.69 -15.75
CA TYR A 45 4.31 -16.08 -14.56
C TYR A 45 3.81 -17.52 -14.66
N CYS A 46 3.88 -18.28 -13.56
CA CYS A 46 3.21 -19.57 -13.49
C CYS A 46 1.69 -19.40 -13.35
N ARG A 47 0.91 -20.43 -13.71
CA ARG A 47 -0.56 -20.36 -13.74
C ARG A 47 -1.19 -19.81 -12.45
N PHE A 48 -0.66 -20.20 -11.29
CA PHE A 48 -1.11 -19.69 -10.00
C PHE A 48 -0.99 -18.16 -9.91
N CYS A 49 0.17 -17.60 -10.26
CA CYS A 49 0.38 -16.15 -10.30
C CYS A 49 -0.55 -15.48 -11.31
N ARG A 50 -0.74 -16.06 -12.51
CA ARG A 50 -1.67 -15.51 -13.52
C ARG A 50 -3.10 -15.46 -13.02
N ASP A 51 -3.56 -16.52 -12.36
CA ASP A 51 -4.91 -16.56 -11.78
C ASP A 51 -5.03 -15.55 -10.62
N LEU A 52 -3.96 -15.37 -9.83
CA LEU A 52 -3.89 -14.34 -8.80
C LEU A 52 -4.03 -12.93 -9.40
N PHE A 53 -3.26 -12.57 -10.43
CA PHE A 53 -3.38 -11.30 -11.15
C PHE A 53 -4.75 -11.08 -11.80
N ARG A 54 -5.36 -12.15 -12.31
CA ARG A 54 -6.72 -12.05 -12.86
C ARG A 54 -7.74 -11.73 -11.78
N LEU A 55 -7.58 -12.28 -10.58
CA LEU A 55 -8.48 -12.01 -9.45
C LEU A 55 -8.35 -10.57 -8.95
N THR A 56 -7.15 -10.02 -8.97
CA THR A 56 -6.91 -8.64 -8.48
C THR A 56 -7.61 -7.58 -9.31
N LYS A 57 -7.85 -7.87 -10.60
CA LYS A 57 -8.70 -7.05 -11.47
C LYS A 57 -10.14 -6.89 -10.97
N TYR A 58 -10.65 -7.85 -10.20
CA TYR A 58 -12.04 -7.86 -9.72
C TYR A 58 -12.17 -7.55 -8.23
N GLU A 59 -11.21 -8.00 -7.42
CA GLU A 59 -11.26 -7.90 -5.96
C GLU A 59 -10.30 -6.85 -5.39
N GLY A 60 -9.51 -6.19 -6.24
CA GLY A 60 -8.34 -5.45 -5.79
C GLY A 60 -7.29 -6.40 -5.22
N PHE A 61 -6.25 -5.86 -4.60
CA PHE A 61 -5.18 -6.68 -4.04
C PHE A 61 -5.47 -7.21 -2.63
N ARG A 62 -6.67 -6.94 -2.09
CA ARG A 62 -7.25 -7.52 -0.87
C ARG A 62 -7.05 -9.04 -0.70
N ILE A 63 -6.83 -9.77 -1.78
CA ILE A 63 -6.57 -11.22 -1.84
C ILE A 63 -5.49 -11.74 -0.88
N LEU A 64 -4.60 -10.87 -0.37
CA LEU A 64 -3.54 -11.26 0.57
C LEU A 64 -3.98 -11.22 2.04
N LEU A 65 -5.10 -10.56 2.36
CA LEU A 65 -5.64 -10.47 3.71
C LEU A 65 -6.56 -11.66 4.00
N ASN A 66 -6.31 -12.36 5.10
CA ASN A 66 -7.24 -13.37 5.60
C ASN A 66 -8.42 -12.71 6.37
N ASN A 67 -9.38 -13.51 6.84
CA ASN A 67 -10.56 -12.97 7.53
C ASN A 67 -10.22 -12.22 8.83
N ASP A 68 -9.20 -12.66 9.55
CA ASP A 68 -8.75 -12.04 10.80
C ASP A 68 -8.05 -10.71 10.49
N ASP A 69 -7.21 -10.68 9.44
CA ASP A 69 -6.58 -9.44 8.95
C ASP A 69 -7.64 -8.42 8.52
N LEU A 70 -8.67 -8.85 7.78
CA LEU A 70 -9.78 -8.00 7.37
C LEU A 70 -10.58 -7.46 8.57
N ALA A 71 -10.79 -8.31 9.59
CA ALA A 71 -11.45 -7.89 10.82
C ALA A 71 -10.62 -6.84 11.58
N LEU A 72 -9.29 -7.01 11.60
CA LEU A 72 -8.36 -6.07 12.21
C LEU A 72 -8.32 -4.72 11.48
N VAL A 73 -8.22 -4.73 10.15
CA VAL A 73 -8.31 -3.50 9.32
C VAL A 73 -9.64 -2.79 9.56
N SER A 74 -10.75 -3.54 9.65
CA SER A 74 -12.06 -2.98 9.97
C SER A 74 -12.12 -2.38 11.38
N LEU A 75 -11.47 -3.01 12.37
CA LEU A 75 -11.39 -2.48 13.73
C LEU A 75 -10.64 -1.15 13.76
N ILE A 76 -9.46 -1.10 13.15
CA ILE A 76 -8.65 0.13 13.02
C ILE A 76 -9.47 1.22 12.34
N PHE A 77 -10.04 0.90 11.16
CA PHE A 77 -10.85 1.83 10.38
C PHE A 77 -11.99 2.44 11.20
N SER A 78 -12.78 1.59 11.85
CA SER A 78 -13.97 2.02 12.60
C SER A 78 -13.63 2.82 13.86
N THR A 79 -12.48 2.55 14.48
CA THR A 79 -12.04 3.23 15.70
C THR A 79 -11.68 4.68 15.42
N LEU A 80 -11.01 4.96 14.29
CA LEU A 80 -10.59 6.31 13.91
C LEU A 80 -11.57 7.00 12.97
N ASP A 81 -12.63 6.33 12.48
CA ASP A 81 -13.77 6.96 11.80
C ASP A 81 -14.67 7.72 12.81
N LYS A 82 -14.15 8.84 13.32
CA LYS A 82 -14.83 9.68 14.28
C LYS A 82 -16.14 10.19 13.70
N GLY A 83 -17.24 9.77 14.33
CA GLY A 83 -18.59 10.13 13.90
C GLY A 83 -19.23 9.17 12.90
N LYS A 84 -18.61 8.01 12.61
CA LYS A 84 -19.15 6.95 11.75
C LYS A 84 -19.52 7.47 10.36
N LYS A 85 -18.61 8.24 9.75
CA LYS A 85 -18.79 8.90 8.45
C LYS A 85 -18.71 7.89 7.29
N GLY A 86 -18.08 6.74 7.53
CA GLY A 86 -17.79 5.70 6.54
C GLY A 86 -16.62 6.04 5.62
N PHE A 87 -15.76 6.97 6.04
CA PHE A 87 -14.53 7.38 5.36
C PHE A 87 -13.62 8.16 6.31
N TRP A 88 -12.33 8.18 6.02
CA TRP A 88 -11.34 9.04 6.65
C TRP A 88 -10.97 10.19 5.73
N ASP A 89 -10.92 11.40 6.27
CA ASP A 89 -10.29 12.54 5.63
C ASP A 89 -8.83 12.71 6.12
N TYR A 90 -8.12 13.70 5.59
CA TYR A 90 -6.72 13.96 5.94
C TYR A 90 -6.48 14.21 7.43
N LYS A 91 -7.51 14.59 8.21
CA LYS A 91 -7.38 14.77 9.67
C LYS A 91 -7.42 13.43 10.40
N ASP A 92 -8.30 12.52 9.97
CA ASP A 92 -8.36 11.17 10.53
C ASP A 92 -7.08 10.40 10.19
N TRP A 93 -6.57 10.55 8.94
CA TRP A 93 -5.28 9.98 8.55
C TRP A 93 -4.12 10.54 9.39
N ARG A 94 -4.05 11.85 9.60
CA ARG A 94 -3.03 12.43 10.50
C ARG A 94 -3.16 11.96 11.93
N GLU A 95 -4.37 11.62 12.39
CA GLU A 95 -4.53 11.04 13.71
C GLU A 95 -4.00 9.62 13.76
N PHE A 96 -4.29 8.80 12.74
CA PHE A 96 -3.68 7.48 12.57
C PHE A 96 -2.14 7.56 12.59
N GLN A 97 -1.54 8.44 11.78
CA GLN A 97 -0.08 8.63 11.70
C GLN A 97 0.59 9.09 13.00
N LYS A 98 -0.15 9.61 13.98
CA LYS A 98 0.45 9.97 15.28
C LYS A 98 0.81 8.76 16.11
N TYR A 99 0.10 7.66 15.89
CA TYR A 99 0.25 6.43 16.62
C TYR A 99 1.05 5.40 15.85
N THR A 100 1.19 5.58 14.53
CA THR A 100 1.81 4.59 13.66
C THR A 100 3.10 5.10 13.00
N GLY A 101 3.92 4.16 12.52
CA GLY A 101 5.18 4.43 11.80
C GLY A 101 5.03 5.11 10.42
N HIS A 102 3.81 5.41 9.97
CA HIS A 102 3.54 6.05 8.67
C HIS A 102 3.86 7.54 8.68
N SER A 103 5.13 7.91 8.88
CA SER A 103 5.57 9.30 8.77
C SER A 103 5.90 9.65 7.32
N SER A 104 5.21 10.65 6.76
CA SER A 104 5.58 11.26 5.49
C SER A 104 6.68 12.31 5.68
N ALA A 105 7.54 12.50 4.67
CA ALA A 105 8.56 13.56 4.70
C ALA A 105 7.92 14.97 4.73
N GLU A 106 6.73 15.11 4.15
CA GLU A 106 5.93 16.33 4.15
C GLU A 106 4.64 16.14 4.97
N GLU A 107 4.15 17.18 5.63
CA GLU A 107 2.94 17.08 6.44
C GLU A 107 1.67 16.93 5.56
N ILE A 108 0.85 15.90 5.82
CA ILE A 108 -0.42 15.68 5.09
C ILE A 108 -1.53 16.53 5.71
N ASP A 109 -1.55 17.82 5.37
CA ASP A 109 -2.48 18.80 5.95
C ASP A 109 -3.65 19.21 5.04
N THR A 110 -3.73 18.62 3.85
CA THR A 110 -4.80 18.86 2.86
C THR A 110 -5.28 17.57 2.22
N SER A 111 -6.48 17.64 1.62
CA SER A 111 -7.01 16.55 0.79
C SER A 111 -6.13 16.24 -0.42
N ASP A 112 -5.50 17.25 -1.04
CA ASP A 112 -4.68 17.01 -2.23
C ASP A 112 -3.36 16.33 -1.83
N ALA A 113 -2.76 16.74 -0.70
CA ALA A 113 -1.60 16.06 -0.11
C ALA A 113 -1.92 14.60 0.24
N LEU A 114 -3.11 14.33 0.80
CA LEU A 114 -3.53 12.96 1.10
C LEU A 114 -3.63 12.10 -0.17
N SER A 115 -4.25 12.65 -1.22
CA SER A 115 -4.39 11.95 -2.49
C SER A 115 -3.04 11.67 -3.14
N LEU A 116 -2.11 12.62 -3.05
CA LEU A 116 -0.77 12.47 -3.60
C LEU A 116 0.01 11.39 -2.84
N PHE A 117 0.01 11.47 -1.51
CA PHE A 117 0.67 10.49 -0.65
C PHE A 117 0.18 9.05 -0.92
N PHE A 118 -1.14 8.83 -0.99
CA PHE A 118 -1.66 7.50 -1.28
C PHE A 118 -1.33 7.00 -2.69
N LYS A 119 -1.19 7.92 -3.66
CA LYS A 119 -0.78 7.57 -5.01
C LYS A 119 0.71 7.23 -5.08
N GLU A 120 1.55 7.99 -4.39
CA GLU A 120 3.01 7.80 -4.41
C GLU A 120 3.44 6.59 -3.58
N GLU A 121 2.91 6.43 -2.37
CA GLU A 121 3.35 5.38 -1.44
C GLU A 121 2.67 4.03 -1.67
N TYR A 122 1.44 4.02 -2.20
CA TYR A 122 0.64 2.79 -2.29
C TYR A 122 0.05 2.52 -3.68
N ASP A 123 0.29 3.41 -4.66
CA ASP A 123 -0.36 3.39 -5.98
C ASP A 123 -1.91 3.36 -5.90
N LEU A 124 -2.49 4.06 -4.92
CA LEU A 124 -3.93 4.10 -4.69
C LEU A 124 -4.55 5.44 -5.07
N ASP A 125 -5.43 5.41 -6.08
CA ASP A 125 -6.23 6.56 -6.48
C ASP A 125 -7.45 6.74 -5.56
N LEU A 126 -7.34 7.64 -4.58
CA LEU A 126 -8.42 7.91 -3.62
C LEU A 126 -9.63 8.59 -4.27
N ARG A 127 -10.82 8.19 -3.81
CA ARG A 127 -12.08 8.77 -4.28
C ARG A 127 -12.36 10.11 -3.62
N LYS A 128 -12.98 11.03 -4.36
CA LYS A 128 -13.44 12.32 -3.82
C LYS A 128 -14.85 12.23 -3.24
N LYS A 129 -15.08 12.84 -2.08
CA LYS A 129 -16.39 12.88 -1.40
C LYS A 129 -16.79 14.30 -0.98
N GLY A 130 -17.64 14.92 -1.81
CA GLY A 130 -18.22 16.23 -1.53
C GLY A 130 -17.15 17.28 -1.21
N ASN A 131 -17.35 18.03 -0.13
CA ASN A 131 -16.43 19.08 0.29
C ASN A 131 -15.18 18.58 1.03
N ASN A 132 -15.08 17.27 1.33
CA ASN A 132 -13.90 16.71 2.01
C ASN A 132 -12.75 16.44 1.05
N GLY A 133 -12.99 16.50 -0.27
CA GLY A 133 -12.01 16.12 -1.28
C GLY A 133 -11.75 14.62 -1.27
N ALA A 134 -10.52 14.20 -1.54
CA ALA A 134 -10.04 12.83 -1.44
C ALA A 134 -10.23 12.27 -0.02
N VAL A 135 -10.75 11.05 0.05
CA VAL A 135 -11.02 10.35 1.31
C VAL A 135 -10.63 8.88 1.18
N ILE A 136 -10.27 8.28 2.31
CA ILE A 136 -9.93 6.86 2.41
C ILE A 136 -11.19 6.11 2.87
N HIS A 137 -11.62 5.11 2.10
CA HIS A 137 -12.61 4.14 2.52
C HIS A 137 -11.96 2.90 3.10
N LEU A 138 -12.73 2.06 3.78
CA LEU A 138 -12.24 0.79 4.34
C LEU A 138 -11.47 -0.03 3.28
N VAL A 139 -12.02 -0.12 2.06
CA VAL A 139 -11.39 -0.87 0.96
C VAL A 139 -10.04 -0.28 0.54
N ASP A 140 -9.83 1.02 0.70
CA ASP A 140 -8.55 1.65 0.38
C ASP A 140 -7.51 1.28 1.44
N LEU A 141 -7.91 1.18 2.73
CA LEU A 141 -7.05 0.70 3.80
C LEU A 141 -6.76 -0.82 3.69
N GLU A 142 -7.75 -1.61 3.28
CA GLU A 142 -7.55 -3.03 2.92
C GLU A 142 -6.53 -3.18 1.78
N ASN A 143 -6.62 -2.32 0.75
CA ASN A 143 -5.66 -2.32 -0.36
C ASN A 143 -4.30 -1.73 0.03
N MET A 144 -4.21 -0.86 1.03
CA MET A 144 -2.92 -0.39 1.55
C MET A 144 -2.15 -1.54 2.21
N TYR A 145 -2.81 -2.34 3.05
CA TYR A 145 -2.16 -3.46 3.74
C TYR A 145 -2.00 -4.71 2.88
N GLY A 146 -3.04 -5.06 2.11
CA GLY A 146 -3.07 -6.22 1.23
C GLY A 146 -2.56 -5.94 -0.18
N GLY A 147 -2.18 -4.69 -0.47
CA GLY A 147 -1.76 -4.21 -1.79
C GLY A 147 -0.62 -5.01 -2.40
N TYR A 148 -0.66 -5.24 -3.71
CA TYR A 148 0.35 -6.02 -4.42
C TYR A 148 1.65 -5.27 -4.64
N ALA A 149 1.59 -3.97 -4.86
CA ALA A 149 2.78 -3.17 -5.07
C ALA A 149 3.66 -3.11 -3.80
N TYR A 150 3.09 -3.32 -2.60
CA TYR A 150 3.84 -3.09 -1.36
C TYR A 150 3.60 -4.06 -0.19
N ASN A 151 2.81 -5.14 -0.37
CA ASN A 151 2.46 -6.16 0.63
C ASN A 151 2.86 -5.84 2.08
N HIS A 152 2.06 -5.00 2.73
CA HIS A 152 2.33 -4.41 4.03
C HIS A 152 1.65 -5.19 5.17
N ILE A 153 1.45 -6.50 5.05
CA ILE A 153 0.84 -7.31 6.14
C ILE A 153 1.66 -7.22 7.43
N ASN A 154 2.99 -7.13 7.33
CA ASN A 154 3.83 -6.87 8.50
C ASN A 154 3.53 -5.49 9.11
N ALA A 155 3.29 -4.47 8.28
CA ALA A 155 2.90 -3.14 8.76
C ALA A 155 1.51 -3.16 9.42
N LEU A 156 0.56 -3.98 8.94
CA LEU A 156 -0.72 -4.16 9.64
C LEU A 156 -0.51 -4.69 11.07
N THR A 157 0.41 -5.65 11.22
CA THR A 157 0.75 -6.19 12.53
C THR A 157 1.42 -5.11 13.40
N GLU A 158 2.42 -4.42 12.87
CA GLU A 158 3.14 -3.34 13.58
C GLU A 158 2.20 -2.22 14.01
N ASP A 159 1.41 -1.66 13.08
CA ASP A 159 0.44 -0.60 13.35
C ASP A 159 -0.59 -1.04 14.39
N SER A 160 -1.05 -2.29 14.32
CA SER A 160 -2.01 -2.81 15.31
C SER A 160 -1.42 -2.89 16.71
N MET A 161 -0.15 -3.30 16.83
CA MET A 161 0.56 -3.34 18.11
C MET A 161 0.79 -1.93 18.65
N GLU A 162 1.17 -0.98 17.80
CA GLU A 162 1.37 0.42 18.19
C GLU A 162 0.05 1.05 18.67
N LEU A 163 -1.04 0.87 17.92
CA LEU A 163 -2.37 1.35 18.29
C LEU A 163 -2.90 0.70 19.58
N GLU A 164 -2.63 -0.59 19.81
CA GLU A 164 -3.02 -1.29 21.03
C GLU A 164 -2.21 -0.82 22.24
N ASN A 165 -0.90 -0.61 22.08
CA ASN A 165 -0.03 -0.08 23.12
C ASN A 165 -0.43 1.34 23.56
N GLU A 166 -0.93 2.15 22.63
CA GLU A 166 -1.46 3.49 22.89
C GLU A 166 -2.93 3.45 23.39
N GLY A 167 -3.54 2.27 23.48
CA GLY A 167 -4.91 2.07 23.96
C GLY A 167 -5.99 2.60 23.00
N ILE A 168 -5.64 2.77 21.72
CA ILE A 168 -6.55 3.24 20.68
C ILE A 168 -7.48 2.11 20.25
N ILE A 169 -6.92 0.92 19.99
CA ILE A 169 -7.67 -0.29 19.68
C ILE A 169 -7.53 -1.33 20.81
N ASN A 170 -8.40 -2.34 20.79
CA ASN A 170 -8.30 -3.53 21.65
C ASN A 170 -8.55 -4.74 20.77
N THR A 171 -7.51 -5.50 20.46
CA THR A 171 -7.60 -6.63 19.51
C THR A 171 -8.34 -7.83 20.11
N GLY A 172 -8.39 -7.95 21.44
CA GLY A 172 -9.14 -8.99 22.15
C GLY A 172 -10.66 -8.94 21.96
N VAL A 173 -11.20 -7.95 21.24
CA VAL A 173 -12.62 -7.93 20.82
C VAL A 173 -12.88 -8.74 19.54
N LEU A 174 -11.83 -9.22 18.89
CA LEU A 174 -11.88 -10.02 17.66
C LEU A 174 -11.83 -11.54 17.94
N GLU A 175 -11.51 -11.94 19.18
CA GLU A 175 -11.38 -13.34 19.65
C GLU A 175 -12.71 -13.99 20.10
#